data_AF-A0A2A3JS88-F1
#
_entry.id   AF-A0A2A3JS88-F1
#
_cell.length_a   1.000
_cell.length_b   1.000
_cell.length_c   1.000
_cell.angle_alpha   90.00
_cell.angle_beta   90.00
_cell.angle_gamma   90.00
#
_symmetry.space_group_name_H-M   'P 1'
#
loop_
_entity.id
_entity.type
_entity.pdbx_description
1 polymer ?
#
loop_
_entity_poly.entity_id
_entity_poly.type
_entity_poly.pdbx_seq_one_letter_code
_entity_poly.pdbx_strand_id
1 'polypeptide(L)'
;GKNWQTARLAREGENKALTRFYLDTEWTGEEMFLQSRAMDETGYVQPTKTQLRDVRGENSVYHNNCIQTWWVKPNGEAENVEVS
;
A
#
# COMPACT_ATOMS: atom_id res chain seq x y z
N GLY A 1 5.37 1.21 7.11
CA GLY A 1 4.20 2.04 7.46
C GLY A 1 4.21 2.48 8.92
N LYS A 2 5.29 3.10 9.39
CA LYS A 2 5.38 3.67 10.75
C LYS A 2 4.55 4.96 10.89
N ASN A 3 4.51 5.75 9.82
CA ASN A 3 3.71 6.97 9.69
C ASN A 3 2.88 6.90 8.41
N TRP A 4 1.74 7.59 8.39
CA TRP A 4 0.80 7.62 7.27
C TRP A 4 0.35 9.05 6.99
N GLN A 5 0.19 9.37 5.71
CA GLN A 5 -0.41 10.61 5.23
C GLN A 5 -1.56 10.25 4.29
N THR A 6 -2.70 10.92 4.48
CA THR A 6 -3.87 10.70 3.62
C THR A 6 -3.63 11.31 2.24
N ALA A 7 -3.68 10.47 1.21
CA ALA A 7 -3.61 10.89 -0.19
C ALA A 7 -4.93 11.52 -0.66
N ARG A 8 -4.88 12.36 -1.70
CA ARG A 8 -6.09 12.86 -2.36
C ARG A 8 -6.60 11.84 -3.37
N LEU A 9 -7.90 11.64 -3.43
CA LEU A 9 -8.51 10.92 -4.55
C LEU A 9 -8.57 11.83 -5.77
N ALA A 10 -8.42 11.26 -6.96
CA ALA A 10 -8.56 12.00 -8.23
C ALA A 10 -9.99 12.55 -8.43
N ARG A 11 -10.96 11.81 -7.89
CA ARG A 11 -12.40 12.08 -7.84
C ARG A 11 -12.99 11.22 -6.73
N GLU A 12 -14.25 11.44 -6.41
CA GLU A 12 -14.99 10.57 -5.50
C GLU A 12 -14.93 9.10 -5.98
N GLY A 13 -14.73 8.20 -5.02
CA GLY A 13 -14.73 6.76 -5.28
C GLY A 13 -16.14 6.29 -5.67
N GLU A 14 -16.21 5.36 -6.62
CA GLU A 14 -17.47 4.71 -6.98
C GLU A 14 -17.49 3.27 -6.49
N ASN A 15 -18.69 2.78 -6.18
CA ASN A 15 -18.91 1.43 -5.65
C ASN A 15 -18.31 0.37 -6.59
N LYS A 16 -17.33 -0.40 -6.07
CA LYS A 16 -16.64 -1.49 -6.78
C LYS A 16 -15.90 -1.06 -8.06
N ALA A 17 -15.56 0.21 -8.20
CA ALA A 17 -14.77 0.73 -9.32
C ALA A 17 -13.33 1.03 -8.90
N LEU A 18 -12.40 0.98 -9.87
CA LEU A 18 -11.03 1.42 -9.63
C LEU A 18 -10.99 2.91 -9.29
N THR A 19 -10.26 3.25 -8.22
CA THR A 19 -10.12 4.63 -7.76
C THR A 19 -8.65 5.05 -7.82
N ARG A 20 -8.38 6.16 -8.51
CA ARG A 20 -7.05 6.77 -8.59
C ARG A 20 -6.83 7.67 -7.37
N PHE A 21 -5.64 7.61 -6.78
CA PHE A 21 -5.20 8.54 -5.75
C PHE A 21 -3.84 9.14 -6.11
N TYR A 22 -3.50 10.25 -5.45
CA TYR A 22 -2.22 10.95 -5.59
C TYR A 22 -1.73 11.41 -4.22
N LEU A 23 -0.43 11.30 -4.00
CA LEU A 23 0.26 11.93 -2.88
C LEU A 23 1.45 12.68 -3.47
N ASP A 24 1.40 14.00 -3.40
CA ASP A 24 2.48 14.86 -3.87
C ASP A 24 3.53 14.92 -2.75
N THR A 25 4.78 14.55 -3.06
CA THR A 25 5.90 14.54 -2.11
C THR A 25 7.14 15.14 -2.77
N GLU A 26 7.94 15.83 -1.97
CA GLU A 26 9.29 16.19 -2.35
C GLU A 26 10.20 15.01 -1.99
N TRP A 27 11.02 14.57 -2.93
CA TRP A 27 12.00 13.52 -2.71
C TRP A 27 13.39 14.13 -2.80
N THR A 28 14.17 14.02 -1.72
CA THR A 28 15.51 14.64 -1.62
C THR A 28 16.65 13.65 -1.87
N GLY A 29 16.34 12.49 -2.44
CA GLY A 29 17.31 11.43 -2.76
C GLY A 29 17.52 10.40 -1.65
N GLU A 30 16.80 10.53 -0.53
CA GLU A 30 16.79 9.56 0.54
C GLU A 30 16.09 8.26 0.16
N GLU A 31 16.47 7.17 0.80
CA GLU A 31 15.78 5.90 0.64
C GLU A 31 14.33 5.97 1.15
N MET A 32 13.38 5.41 0.41
CA MET A 32 11.97 5.36 0.80
C MET A 32 11.39 3.95 0.71
N PHE A 33 10.55 3.58 1.69
CA PHE A 33 9.69 2.40 1.64
C PHE A 33 8.25 2.84 1.42
N LEU A 34 7.87 2.97 0.15
CA LEU A 34 6.54 3.44 -0.22
C LEU A 34 5.51 2.33 -0.03
N GLN A 35 4.44 2.67 0.68
CA GLN A 35 3.29 1.80 0.92
C GLN A 35 2.00 2.58 0.71
N SER A 36 0.95 1.90 0.27
CA SER A 36 -0.42 2.44 0.24
C SER A 36 -1.35 1.49 0.96
N ARG A 37 -2.39 2.06 1.59
CA ARG A 37 -3.38 1.32 2.38
C ARG A 37 -4.76 1.90 2.13
N ALA A 38 -5.62 1.11 1.48
CA ALA A 38 -6.99 1.49 1.21
C ALA A 38 -7.89 1.31 2.45
N MET A 39 -8.94 2.13 2.50
CA MET A 39 -10.07 1.99 3.42
C MET A 39 -11.36 2.12 2.62
N ASP A 40 -12.38 1.31 2.93
CA ASP A 40 -13.68 1.38 2.28
C ASP A 40 -14.80 1.86 3.23
N GLU A 41 -15.99 2.06 2.68
CA GLU A 41 -17.17 2.54 3.40
C GLU A 41 -17.66 1.59 4.51
N THR A 42 -17.20 0.33 4.52
CA THR A 42 -17.54 -0.64 5.58
C THR A 42 -16.64 -0.50 6.81
N GLY A 43 -15.59 0.32 6.71
CA GLY A 43 -14.55 0.46 7.72
C GLY A 43 -13.43 -0.57 7.59
N TYR A 44 -13.43 -1.41 6.54
CA TYR A 44 -12.34 -2.33 6.28
C TYR A 44 -11.06 -1.55 5.93
N VAL A 45 -9.96 -1.91 6.59
CA VAL A 45 -8.63 -1.35 6.32
C VAL A 45 -7.78 -2.43 5.68
N GLN A 46 -7.14 -2.11 4.54
CA GLN A 46 -6.29 -3.06 3.83
C GLN A 46 -5.19 -3.61 4.75
N PRO A 47 -5.05 -4.95 4.85
CA PRO A 47 -4.17 -5.60 5.82
C PRO A 47 -2.71 -5.64 5.35
N THR A 48 -1.78 -5.83 6.29
CA THR A 48 -0.41 -6.23 5.96
C THR A 48 -0.36 -7.70 5.51
N LYS A 49 0.75 -8.10 4.89
CA LYS A 49 0.95 -9.50 4.48
C LYS A 49 1.02 -10.43 5.70
N THR A 50 1.66 -9.99 6.78
CA THR A 50 1.70 -10.68 8.07
C THR A 50 0.29 -10.92 8.61
N GLN A 51 -0.55 -9.88 8.68
CA GLN A 51 -1.94 -10.00 9.12
C GLN A 51 -2.75 -11.00 8.27
N LEU A 52 -2.53 -11.04 6.96
CA LEU A 52 -3.17 -12.05 6.11
C LEU A 52 -2.66 -13.46 6.39
N ARG A 53 -1.35 -13.65 6.54
CA ARG A 53 -0.74 -14.95 6.84
C ARG A 53 -1.15 -15.48 8.21
N ASP A 54 -1.28 -14.63 9.22
CA ASP A 54 -1.71 -15.03 10.56
C ASP A 54 -3.11 -15.67 10.54
N VAL A 55 -3.97 -15.24 9.60
CA VAL A 55 -5.35 -15.74 9.46
C VAL A 55 -5.45 -16.88 8.43
N ARG A 56 -4.65 -16.85 7.36
CA ARG A 56 -4.83 -17.71 6.17
C ARG A 56 -3.69 -18.71 5.95
N GLY A 57 -2.61 -18.61 6.72
CA GLY A 57 -1.35 -19.30 6.44
C GLY A 57 -0.67 -18.79 5.17
N GLU A 58 0.38 -19.50 4.75
CA GLU A 58 1.22 -19.10 3.61
C GLU A 58 0.78 -19.70 2.28
N ASN A 59 -0.10 -20.72 2.32
CA ASN A 59 -0.53 -21.49 1.15
C ASN A 59 -1.86 -20.98 0.54
N SER A 60 -2.26 -19.75 0.87
CA SER A 60 -3.45 -19.13 0.31
C SER A 60 -3.13 -18.55 -1.07
N VAL A 61 -3.57 -19.23 -2.14
CA VAL A 61 -3.23 -18.89 -3.53
C VAL A 61 -4.01 -17.66 -4.04
N TYR A 62 -5.16 -17.34 -3.45
CA TYR A 62 -6.08 -16.31 -3.93
C TYR A 62 -6.28 -15.17 -2.93
N HIS A 63 -6.85 -14.06 -3.43
CA HIS A 63 -7.27 -12.90 -2.60
C HIS A 63 -6.16 -12.29 -1.75
N ASN A 64 -4.93 -12.26 -2.26
CA ASN A 64 -3.82 -11.56 -1.61
C ASN A 64 -3.93 -10.05 -1.85
N ASN A 65 -4.67 -9.37 -0.98
CA ASN A 65 -4.89 -7.93 -1.03
C ASN A 65 -3.98 -7.18 -0.03
N CYS A 66 -2.85 -7.76 0.40
CA CYS A 66 -2.00 -7.10 1.38
C CYS A 66 -1.42 -5.78 0.86
N ILE A 67 -1.03 -4.90 1.78
CA ILE A 67 -0.23 -3.72 1.49
C ILE A 67 1.05 -4.14 0.76
N GLN A 68 1.31 -3.51 -0.39
CA GLN A 68 2.54 -3.65 -1.16
C GLN A 68 3.59 -2.63 -0.69
N THR A 69 4.87 -3.01 -0.76
CA THR A 69 6.00 -2.12 -0.48
C THR A 69 6.88 -1.96 -1.71
N TRP A 70 7.21 -0.71 -2.06
CA TRP A 70 8.27 -0.40 -3.02
C TRP A 70 9.45 0.20 -2.28
N TRP A 71 10.62 -0.40 -2.45
CA TRP A 71 11.87 0.16 -1.98
C TRP A 71 12.44 1.08 -3.05
N VAL A 72 12.33 2.40 -2.85
CA VAL A 72 12.94 3.41 -3.72
C VAL A 72 14.33 3.71 -3.20
N LYS A 73 15.32 3.37 -4.01
CA LYS A 73 16.74 3.59 -3.71
C LYS A 73 17.15 5.03 -4.05
N PRO A 74 18.26 5.53 -3.49
CA PRO A 74 18.77 6.88 -3.79
C PRO A 74 19.04 7.15 -5.28
N ASN A 75 19.30 6.11 -6.07
CA ASN A 75 19.49 6.20 -7.52
C ASN A 75 18.16 6.26 -8.32
N GLY A 76 17.01 6.19 -7.64
CA GLY A 76 15.67 6.25 -8.24
C GLY A 76 15.11 4.90 -8.69
N GLU A 77 15.87 3.81 -8.57
CA GLU A 77 15.35 2.47 -8.85
C GLU A 77 14.34 2.04 -7.77
N ALA A 78 13.28 1.36 -8.19
CA ALA A 78 12.24 0.86 -7.30
C ALA A 78 12.18 -0.67 -7.34
N GLU A 79 12.30 -1.30 -6.17
CA GLU A 79 12.26 -2.76 -6.02
C GLU A 79 11.01 -3.23 -5.28
N ASN A 80 10.46 -4.35 -5.73
CA ASN A 80 9.41 -5.06 -5.00
C ASN A 80 10.05 -5.78 -3.81
N VAL A 81 9.73 -5.35 -2.60
CA VAL A 81 10.26 -5.92 -1.36
C VAL A 81 9.15 -6.26 -0.38
N GLU A 82 9.48 -7.13 0.55
CA GLU A 82 8.68 -7.37 1.75
C GLU A 82 9.42 -6.77 2.95
N VAL A 83 8.69 -6.04 3.80
CA VAL A 83 9.19 -5.50 5.07
C VAL A 83 8.33 -6.08 6.18
N SER A 84 8.99 -6.67 7.18
CA SER A 84 8.36 -7.31 8.35
C SER A 84 8.21 -6.34 9.51
#